data_AF-A0A7S0NM16-F1
#
_entry.id   AF-A0A7S0NM16-F1
#
_cell.length_a   1.000
_cell.length_b   1.000
_cell.length_c   1.000
_cell.angle_alpha   90.00
_cell.angle_beta   90.00
_cell.angle_gamma   90.00
#
_symmetry.space_group_name_H-M   'P 1'
#
loop_
_entity.id
_entity.type
_entity.pdbx_description
1 polymer ?
#
loop_
_entity_poly.entity_id
_entity_poly.type
_entity_poly.pdbx_seq_one_letter_code
_entity_poly.pdbx_strand_id
1 'polypeptide(L)'
;AAAALRRALCLARSARAKAHARTAASTRAHPSCSALAKVHHPRLRPASWRACATRAPTTNAATETNGDDDERFMRLALAQAATAATNDEVPVGAVLVHTASGKVLSTHHNTVLAQDDPTAHAEMKCVRDGAKVLGGWRHLRDATLYVTLEPCPMCAGAVLNARLGAVVWGAPNKLIGADGSWISLMGDGGGGEEAVDDADDGD
;
A
#
# COMPACT_ATOMS: atom_id res chain seq x y z
N ALA A 1 -15.74 39.63 4.30
CA ALA A 1 -14.85 38.47 4.11
C ALA A 1 -14.64 37.64 5.39
N ALA A 2 -14.18 38.21 6.52
CA ALA A 2 -13.93 37.44 7.75
C ALA A 2 -15.19 36.88 8.48
N ALA A 3 -16.38 37.47 8.27
CA ALA A 3 -17.63 36.99 8.86
C ALA A 3 -18.23 35.76 8.15
N ALA A 4 -17.95 35.58 6.85
CA ALA A 4 -18.38 34.41 6.09
C ALA A 4 -17.57 33.16 6.47
N LEU A 5 -16.26 33.33 6.71
CA LEU A 5 -15.36 32.25 7.12
C LEU A 5 -15.67 31.74 8.54
N ARG A 6 -16.08 32.64 9.46
CA ARG A 6 -16.50 32.25 10.82
C ARG A 6 -17.87 31.55 10.85
N ARG A 7 -18.79 31.87 9.92
CA ARG A 7 -20.06 31.13 9.74
C ARG A 7 -19.85 29.75 9.11
N ALA A 8 -18.93 29.61 8.16
CA ALA A 8 -18.57 28.32 7.58
C ALA A 8 -17.94 27.35 8.61
N LEU A 9 -17.05 27.86 9.47
CA LEU A 9 -16.43 27.06 10.55
C LEU A 9 -17.42 26.67 11.65
N CYS A 10 -18.42 27.50 11.94
CA CYS A 10 -19.48 27.18 12.90
C CYS A 10 -20.46 26.12 12.34
N LEU A 11 -20.84 26.21 11.07
CA LEU A 11 -21.68 25.21 10.40
C LEU A 11 -20.95 23.87 10.21
N ALA A 12 -19.64 23.89 9.93
CA ALA A 12 -18.81 22.70 9.86
C ALA A 12 -18.66 22.00 11.23
N ARG A 13 -18.60 22.76 12.33
CA ARG A 13 -18.59 22.20 13.70
C ARG A 13 -19.97 21.66 14.14
N SER A 14 -21.06 22.25 13.69
CA SER A 14 -22.42 21.80 14.04
C SER A 14 -22.92 20.61 13.19
N ALA A 15 -22.45 20.46 11.95
CA ALA A 15 -22.67 19.26 11.14
C ALA A 15 -21.93 18.04 11.73
N ARG A 16 -20.76 18.27 12.36
CA ARG A 16 -19.94 17.26 13.04
C ARG A 16 -20.55 16.73 14.35
N ALA A 17 -21.55 17.41 14.92
CA ALA A 17 -22.15 17.02 16.21
C ALA A 17 -23.54 16.36 16.08
N LYS A 18 -24.26 16.51 14.95
CA LYS A 18 -25.64 15.99 14.78
C LYS A 18 -25.73 14.65 14.03
N ALA A 19 -24.68 14.20 13.36
CA ALA A 19 -24.62 12.85 12.78
C ALA A 19 -24.26 11.74 13.79
N HIS A 20 -24.14 12.08 15.09
CA HIS A 20 -23.76 11.14 16.15
C HIS A 20 -24.94 10.47 16.88
N ALA A 21 -26.18 10.69 16.46
CA ALA A 21 -27.34 10.16 17.17
C ALA A 21 -28.34 9.52 16.21
N ARG A 22 -28.06 8.26 15.85
CA ARG A 22 -29.02 7.16 15.61
C ARG A 22 -28.42 6.18 14.62
N THR A 23 -27.99 5.02 15.10
CA THR A 23 -28.79 3.79 15.04
C THR A 23 -28.00 2.69 15.72
N ALA A 24 -28.56 2.20 16.83
CA ALA A 24 -28.14 0.96 17.46
C ALA A 24 -28.61 -0.24 16.63
N ALA A 25 -27.93 -1.36 16.86
CA ALA A 25 -28.26 -2.72 16.45
C ALA A 25 -27.88 -3.13 15.01
N SER A 26 -26.80 -3.91 14.90
CA SER A 26 -26.89 -5.33 14.52
C SER A 26 -25.48 -5.86 14.25
N THR A 27 -24.90 -6.53 15.24
CA THR A 27 -23.80 -7.48 14.99
C THR A 27 -24.39 -8.66 14.22
N ARG A 28 -24.29 -8.63 12.89
CA ARG A 28 -24.37 -9.83 12.07
C ARG A 28 -23.06 -9.99 11.31
N ALA A 29 -22.38 -11.07 11.64
CA ALA A 29 -21.34 -11.64 10.81
C ALA A 29 -21.83 -11.72 9.35
N HIS A 30 -21.03 -11.20 8.42
CA HIS A 30 -21.34 -11.30 6.99
C HIS A 30 -21.40 -12.78 6.57
N PRO A 31 -22.48 -13.23 5.92
CA PRO A 31 -22.69 -14.62 5.55
C PRO A 31 -22.08 -14.93 4.18
N SER A 32 -20.77 -14.71 4.01
CA SER A 32 -20.05 -15.18 2.80
C SER A 32 -18.90 -16.14 3.10
N CYS A 33 -18.62 -16.43 4.38
CA CYS A 33 -17.63 -17.45 4.76
C CYS A 33 -18.14 -18.90 4.60
N SER A 34 -19.39 -19.11 4.15
CA SER A 34 -19.99 -20.45 3.97
C SER A 34 -19.84 -21.04 2.56
N ALA A 35 -19.40 -20.28 1.55
CA ALA A 35 -19.33 -20.77 0.17
C ALA A 35 -18.06 -21.57 -0.17
N LEU A 36 -16.99 -21.48 0.65
CA LEU A 36 -15.74 -22.25 0.47
C LEU A 36 -15.66 -23.52 1.32
N ALA A 37 -16.71 -23.84 2.07
CA ALA A 37 -16.75 -25.05 2.89
C ALA A 37 -16.88 -26.36 2.09
N LYS A 38 -16.94 -26.32 0.75
CA LYS A 38 -17.11 -27.53 -0.09
C LYS A 38 -15.87 -28.01 -0.84
N VAL A 39 -14.76 -27.26 -0.80
CA VAL A 39 -13.47 -27.74 -1.33
C VAL A 39 -12.60 -28.17 -0.15
N HIS A 40 -12.99 -29.27 0.50
CA HIS A 40 -12.34 -29.82 1.69
C HIS A 40 -11.18 -30.75 1.30
N HIS A 41 -9.93 -30.27 1.42
CA HIS A 41 -8.78 -31.17 1.58
C HIS A 41 -8.25 -31.08 3.03
N PRO A 42 -8.39 -32.12 3.86
CA PRO A 42 -8.26 -32.04 5.32
C PRO A 42 -6.80 -31.95 5.85
N ARG A 43 -5.83 -31.50 5.03
CA ARG A 43 -4.40 -31.51 5.41
C ARG A 43 -3.68 -30.15 5.44
N LEU A 44 -4.38 -29.03 5.27
CA LEU A 44 -3.73 -27.72 5.14
C LEU A 44 -4.19 -26.72 6.20
N ARG A 45 -4.02 -27.03 7.49
CA ARG A 45 -4.18 -26.00 8.55
C ARG A 45 -3.08 -26.13 9.61
N PRO A 46 -1.85 -25.66 9.36
CA PRO A 46 -0.94 -25.41 10.46
C PRO A 46 -1.52 -24.31 11.36
N ALA A 47 -1.33 -24.43 12.68
CA ALA A 47 -1.84 -23.50 13.68
C ALA A 47 -1.44 -22.02 13.43
N SER A 48 -0.40 -21.79 12.61
CA SER A 48 0.12 -20.48 12.20
C SER A 48 -0.81 -19.64 11.30
N TRP A 49 -1.95 -20.20 10.89
CA TRP A 49 -2.93 -19.50 10.04
C TRP A 49 -4.02 -18.76 10.83
N ARG A 50 -4.11 -18.94 12.16
CA ARG A 50 -5.15 -18.30 12.99
C ARG A 50 -4.90 -16.82 13.29
N ALA A 51 -3.66 -16.33 13.17
CA ALA A 51 -3.29 -14.94 13.47
C ALA A 51 -3.45 -13.98 12.27
N CYS A 52 -4.20 -14.36 11.24
CA CYS A 52 -4.11 -13.76 9.91
C CYS A 52 -4.90 -12.44 9.74
N ALA A 53 -5.72 -12.00 10.69
CA ALA A 53 -6.90 -11.21 10.36
C ALA A 53 -6.94 -9.72 10.79
N THR A 54 -5.85 -9.05 11.19
CA THR A 54 -6.03 -7.73 11.85
C THR A 54 -5.17 -6.55 11.41
N ARG A 55 -4.56 -6.53 10.23
CA ARG A 55 -4.16 -5.23 9.64
C ARG A 55 -3.99 -5.30 8.13
N ALA A 56 -4.87 -4.60 7.41
CA ALA A 56 -4.58 -4.19 6.04
C ALA A 56 -3.43 -3.16 6.09
N PRO A 57 -2.55 -3.11 5.08
CA PRO A 57 -1.65 -1.98 4.91
C PRO A 57 -2.52 -0.72 4.82
N THR A 58 -2.40 0.16 5.78
CA THR A 58 -3.08 1.46 5.74
C THR A 58 -2.16 2.41 5.00
N THR A 59 -2.56 2.83 3.81
CA THR A 59 -1.87 3.87 3.04
C THR A 59 -1.93 5.25 3.71
N ASN A 60 -2.77 5.48 4.72
CA ASN A 60 -2.83 6.79 5.40
C ASN A 60 -3.15 6.69 6.90
N ALA A 61 -2.54 5.74 7.62
CA ALA A 61 -2.37 5.96 9.05
C ALA A 61 -1.12 6.82 9.20
N ALA A 62 -1.31 8.09 9.55
CA ALA A 62 -0.28 9.03 9.98
C ALA A 62 0.54 8.43 11.14
N THR A 63 1.43 7.50 10.82
CA THR A 63 2.61 7.21 11.62
C THR A 63 3.44 8.45 11.41
N GLU A 64 3.76 9.20 12.47
CA GLU A 64 4.54 10.43 12.38
C GLU A 64 5.78 10.17 11.50
N THR A 65 5.71 10.61 10.24
CA THR A 65 6.79 10.45 9.29
C THR A 65 7.82 11.49 9.67
N ASN A 66 8.98 11.04 10.14
CA ASN A 66 10.15 11.90 10.15
C ASN A 66 10.46 12.21 8.68
N GLY A 67 10.03 13.38 8.20
CA GLY A 67 10.26 13.79 6.80
C GLY A 67 11.73 13.70 6.39
N ASP A 68 12.65 13.91 7.34
CA ASP A 68 14.09 13.76 7.15
C ASP A 68 14.52 12.30 6.90
N ASP A 69 13.87 11.33 7.56
CA ASP A 69 14.14 9.90 7.37
C ASP A 69 13.59 9.41 6.03
N ASP A 70 12.38 9.84 5.67
CA ASP A 70 11.76 9.51 4.38
C ASP A 70 12.62 10.03 3.21
N GLU A 71 13.08 11.27 3.29
CA GLU A 71 13.95 11.86 2.27
C GLU A 71 15.28 11.10 2.17
N ARG A 72 15.89 10.73 3.32
CA ARG A 72 17.11 9.93 3.36
C ARG A 72 16.93 8.58 2.65
N PHE A 73 15.86 7.85 2.94
CA PHE A 73 15.63 6.54 2.31
C PHE A 73 15.22 6.66 0.84
N MET A 74 14.49 7.72 0.47
CA MET A 74 14.18 8.00 -0.93
C MET A 74 15.44 8.34 -1.74
N ARG A 75 16.43 9.05 -1.18
CA ARG A 75 17.73 9.27 -1.83
C ARG A 75 18.47 7.96 -2.10
N LEU A 76 18.37 6.96 -1.20
CA LEU A 76 18.93 5.63 -1.45
C LEU A 76 18.18 4.90 -2.58
N ALA A 77 16.86 5.05 -2.66
CA ALA A 77 16.07 4.50 -3.77
C ALA A 77 16.43 5.17 -5.10
N LEU A 78 16.65 6.48 -5.12
CA LEU A 78 17.13 7.21 -6.31
C LEU A 78 18.52 6.76 -6.75
N ALA A 79 19.42 6.44 -5.81
CA ALA A 79 20.72 5.87 -6.15
C ALA A 79 20.57 4.50 -6.85
N GLN A 80 19.60 3.68 -6.43
CA GLN A 80 19.28 2.43 -7.14
C GLN A 80 18.67 2.70 -8.53
N ALA A 81 17.76 3.67 -8.66
CA ALA A 81 17.20 4.05 -9.95
C ALA A 81 18.29 4.52 -10.93
N ALA A 82 19.31 5.25 -10.44
CA ALA A 82 20.47 5.64 -11.24
C ALA A 82 21.25 4.41 -11.74
N THR A 83 21.43 3.38 -10.90
CA THR A 83 22.06 2.12 -11.33
C THR A 83 21.24 1.40 -12.40
N ALA A 84 19.90 1.38 -12.31
CA ALA A 84 19.07 0.86 -13.39
C ALA A 84 19.29 1.64 -14.69
N ALA A 85 19.30 2.98 -14.62
CA ALA A 85 19.54 3.83 -15.79
C ALA A 85 20.90 3.53 -16.45
N THR A 86 21.96 3.31 -15.66
CA THR A 86 23.29 2.95 -16.21
C THR A 86 23.34 1.56 -16.84
N ASN A 87 22.37 0.70 -16.53
CA ASN A 87 22.25 -0.65 -17.07
C ASN A 87 21.21 -0.72 -18.22
N ASP A 88 20.80 0.43 -18.78
CA ASP A 88 19.79 0.55 -19.83
C ASP A 88 18.41 -0.03 -19.43
N GLU A 89 18.11 -0.06 -18.13
CA GLU A 89 16.82 -0.48 -17.57
C GLU A 89 15.89 0.72 -17.34
N VAL A 90 14.58 0.46 -17.14
CA VAL A 90 13.66 1.49 -16.65
C VAL A 90 14.15 2.00 -15.28
N PRO A 91 14.34 3.32 -15.07
CA PRO A 91 15.04 3.87 -13.91
C PRO A 91 14.14 3.89 -12.66
N VAL A 92 13.89 2.71 -12.10
CA VAL A 92 13.12 2.52 -10.87
C VAL A 92 13.99 1.84 -9.83
N GLY A 93 14.03 2.43 -8.65
CA GLY A 93 14.76 1.92 -7.48
C GLY A 93 13.84 1.79 -6.28
N ALA A 94 14.16 0.84 -5.41
CA ALA A 94 13.43 0.58 -4.18
C ALA A 94 14.37 0.22 -3.02
N VAL A 95 13.94 0.57 -1.82
CA VAL A 95 14.64 0.30 -0.55
C VAL A 95 13.62 -0.16 0.48
N LEU A 96 13.88 -1.28 1.13
CA LEU A 96 13.06 -1.77 2.23
C LEU A 96 13.78 -1.49 3.55
N VAL A 97 13.08 -0.87 4.50
CA VAL A 97 13.64 -0.44 5.79
C VAL A 97 12.82 -1.02 6.92
N HIS A 98 13.46 -1.51 7.96
CA HIS A 98 12.78 -1.92 9.18
C HIS A 98 12.38 -0.69 10.01
N THR A 99 11.08 -0.50 10.22
CA THR A 99 10.50 0.75 10.75
C THR A 99 11.02 1.08 12.16
N ALA A 100 11.15 0.09 13.04
CA ALA A 100 11.58 0.36 14.43
C ALA A 100 13.09 0.55 14.61
N SER A 101 13.92 0.11 13.65
CA SER A 101 15.39 0.17 13.78
C SER A 101 16.05 1.12 12.80
N GLY A 102 15.32 1.60 11.78
CA GLY A 102 15.87 2.38 10.68
C GLY A 102 16.90 1.61 9.82
N LYS A 103 17.02 0.29 10.01
CA LYS A 103 17.97 -0.54 9.28
C LYS A 103 17.43 -0.85 7.88
N VAL A 104 18.24 -0.59 6.87
CA VAL A 104 18.00 -1.05 5.50
C VAL A 104 18.09 -2.58 5.45
N LEU A 105 17.00 -3.21 5.03
CA LEU A 105 16.87 -4.66 4.89
C LEU A 105 17.29 -5.13 3.50
N SER A 106 16.90 -4.39 2.47
CA SER A 106 17.24 -4.69 1.07
C SER A 106 17.18 -3.43 0.22
N THR A 107 17.95 -3.41 -0.87
CA THR A 107 17.97 -2.34 -1.87
C THR A 107 18.03 -2.96 -3.24
N HIS A 108 17.16 -2.56 -4.15
CA HIS A 108 17.17 -3.06 -5.52
C HIS A 108 16.75 -2.00 -6.52
N HIS A 109 17.08 -2.27 -7.77
CA HIS A 109 16.59 -1.57 -8.94
C HIS A 109 15.94 -2.55 -9.92
N ASN A 110 15.19 -1.99 -10.87
CA ASN A 110 14.58 -2.75 -11.96
C ASN A 110 15.66 -3.51 -12.75
N THR A 111 15.41 -4.80 -13.00
CA THR A 111 16.33 -5.64 -13.79
C THR A 111 15.55 -6.56 -14.74
N VAL A 112 14.49 -6.03 -15.36
CA VAL A 112 13.61 -6.81 -16.24
C VAL A 112 14.38 -7.29 -17.47
N LEU A 113 15.14 -6.41 -18.12
CA LEU A 113 15.91 -6.76 -19.31
C LEU A 113 17.09 -7.68 -18.96
N ALA A 114 17.83 -7.35 -17.90
CA ALA A 114 19.01 -8.10 -17.49
C ALA A 114 18.70 -9.52 -17.00
N GLN A 115 17.49 -9.75 -16.46
CA GLN A 115 17.07 -11.07 -15.98
C GLN A 115 16.13 -11.81 -16.93
N ASP A 116 15.71 -11.16 -18.03
CA ASP A 116 14.64 -11.65 -18.92
C ASP A 116 13.40 -12.11 -18.11
N ASP A 117 13.07 -11.35 -17.05
CA ASP A 117 12.00 -11.63 -16.10
C ASP A 117 11.06 -10.42 -16.01
N PRO A 118 9.82 -10.52 -16.54
CA PRO A 118 8.87 -9.41 -16.48
C PRO A 118 8.45 -9.04 -15.05
N THR A 119 8.76 -9.87 -14.05
CA THR A 119 8.47 -9.64 -12.63
C THR A 119 9.64 -9.04 -11.86
N ALA A 120 10.80 -8.83 -12.49
CA ALA A 120 12.03 -8.35 -11.85
C ALA A 120 12.05 -6.83 -11.55
N HIS A 121 10.90 -6.32 -11.11
CA HIS A 121 10.74 -4.96 -10.59
C HIS A 121 11.50 -4.79 -9.26
N ALA A 122 11.91 -3.56 -8.97
CA ALA A 122 12.66 -3.24 -7.76
C ALA A 122 11.91 -3.64 -6.48
N GLU A 123 10.60 -3.37 -6.42
CA GLU A 123 9.72 -3.66 -5.29
C GLU A 123 9.64 -5.16 -5.02
N MET A 124 9.48 -5.96 -6.08
CA MET A 124 9.38 -7.42 -5.97
C MET A 124 10.64 -8.01 -5.38
N LYS A 125 11.80 -7.54 -5.83
CA LYS A 125 13.11 -7.97 -5.33
C LYS A 125 13.31 -7.55 -3.87
N CYS A 126 12.99 -6.29 -3.54
CA CYS A 126 13.04 -5.78 -2.16
C CYS A 126 12.20 -6.61 -1.18
N VAL A 127 10.96 -6.93 -1.54
CA VAL A 127 10.06 -7.76 -0.71
C VAL A 127 10.62 -9.18 -0.54
N ARG A 128 11.06 -9.81 -1.63
CA ARG A 128 11.63 -11.18 -1.60
C ARG A 128 12.87 -11.25 -0.70
N ASP A 129 13.83 -10.35 -0.88
CA ASP A 129 15.08 -10.38 -0.12
C ASP A 129 14.92 -9.86 1.30
N GLY A 130 14.04 -8.87 1.52
CA GLY A 130 13.65 -8.43 2.86
C GLY A 130 13.03 -9.54 3.70
N ALA A 131 12.16 -10.37 3.09
CA ALA A 131 11.58 -11.54 3.77
C ALA A 131 12.66 -12.53 4.21
N LYS A 132 13.68 -12.77 3.36
CA LYS A 132 14.80 -13.67 3.70
C LYS A 132 15.63 -13.10 4.86
N VAL A 133 15.96 -11.81 4.81
CA VAL A 133 16.74 -11.13 5.86
C VAL A 133 16.02 -11.18 7.22
N LEU A 134 14.70 -11.04 7.23
CA LEU A 134 13.89 -11.11 8.46
C LEU A 134 13.50 -12.54 8.88
N GLY A 135 13.89 -13.57 8.12
CA GLY A 135 13.55 -14.97 8.42
C GLY A 135 12.09 -15.35 8.15
N GLY A 136 11.34 -14.54 7.38
CA GLY A 136 10.00 -14.88 6.92
C GLY A 136 9.13 -13.68 6.53
N TRP A 137 8.14 -13.92 5.66
CA TRP A 137 7.27 -12.87 5.12
C TRP A 137 6.44 -12.13 6.18
N ARG A 138 6.08 -12.79 7.30
CA ARG A 138 5.21 -12.19 8.34
C ARG A 138 5.84 -11.00 9.05
N HIS A 139 7.17 -10.93 9.05
CA HIS A 139 7.93 -9.86 9.69
C HIS A 139 7.98 -8.58 8.83
N LEU A 140 7.58 -8.64 7.55
CA LEU A 140 7.55 -7.47 6.67
C LEU A 140 6.53 -6.41 7.08
N ARG A 141 5.57 -6.75 7.95
CA ARG A 141 4.64 -5.78 8.56
C ARG A 141 5.33 -4.69 9.37
N ASP A 142 6.55 -4.96 9.82
CA ASP A 142 7.39 -4.06 10.60
C ASP A 142 8.44 -3.36 9.69
N ALA A 143 8.16 -3.32 8.38
CA ALA A 143 8.99 -2.68 7.36
C ALA A 143 8.21 -1.69 6.49
N THR A 144 8.91 -0.65 6.04
CA THR A 144 8.46 0.36 5.09
C THR A 144 9.24 0.21 3.78
N LEU A 145 8.53 0.19 2.65
CA LEU A 145 9.14 0.19 1.32
C LEU A 145 9.15 1.60 0.75
N TYR A 146 10.32 2.08 0.35
CA TYR A 146 10.51 3.32 -0.39
C TYR A 146 10.77 2.99 -1.85
N VAL A 147 10.03 3.59 -2.77
CA VAL A 147 10.18 3.35 -4.22
C VAL A 147 10.12 4.66 -5.01
N THR A 148 10.95 4.80 -6.04
CA THR A 148 11.05 6.08 -6.76
C THR A 148 9.83 6.40 -7.63
N LEU A 149 9.04 5.39 -7.99
CA LEU A 149 7.87 5.47 -8.85
C LEU A 149 6.70 4.76 -8.18
N GLU A 150 5.49 5.27 -8.35
CA GLU A 150 4.27 4.63 -7.87
C GLU A 150 4.17 3.17 -8.38
N PRO A 151 3.92 2.20 -7.48
CA PRO A 151 3.96 0.78 -7.81
C PRO A 151 2.84 0.40 -8.79
N CYS A 152 3.16 -0.52 -9.69
CA CYS A 152 2.17 -1.09 -10.62
C CYS A 152 1.25 -2.12 -9.91
N PRO A 153 0.17 -2.63 -10.55
CA PRO A 153 -0.75 -3.58 -9.94
C PRO A 153 -0.08 -4.84 -9.37
N MET A 154 0.94 -5.35 -10.05
CA MET A 154 1.73 -6.50 -9.59
C MET A 154 2.45 -6.17 -8.27
N CYS A 155 3.15 -5.04 -8.22
CA CYS A 155 3.93 -4.62 -7.06
C CYS A 155 3.03 -4.23 -5.89
N ALA A 156 1.96 -3.48 -6.14
CA ALA A 156 0.95 -3.16 -5.13
C ALA A 156 0.29 -4.42 -4.56
N GLY A 157 -0.10 -5.38 -5.40
CA GLY A 157 -0.60 -6.68 -4.96
C GLY A 157 0.42 -7.45 -4.12
N ALA A 158 1.70 -7.41 -4.47
CA ALA A 158 2.77 -8.03 -3.68
C ALA A 158 2.95 -7.36 -2.32
N VAL A 159 2.89 -6.02 -2.25
CA VAL A 159 2.92 -5.24 -1.00
C VAL A 159 1.77 -5.66 -0.09
N LEU A 160 0.55 -5.73 -0.61
CA LEU A 160 -0.63 -6.16 0.13
C LEU A 160 -0.50 -7.59 0.66
N ASN A 161 -0.05 -8.52 -0.19
CA ASN A 161 0.14 -9.93 0.19
C ASN A 161 1.25 -10.12 1.23
N ALA A 162 2.32 -9.33 1.13
CA ALA A 162 3.43 -9.33 2.08
C ALA A 162 3.11 -8.56 3.37
N ARG A 163 1.99 -7.82 3.39
CA ARG A 163 1.49 -7.04 4.52
C ARG A 163 2.49 -6.01 5.02
N LEU A 164 3.15 -5.31 4.11
CA LEU A 164 4.09 -4.27 4.51
C LEU A 164 3.40 -3.22 5.39
N GLY A 165 4.16 -2.64 6.31
CA GLY A 165 3.64 -1.63 7.22
C GLY A 165 3.20 -0.37 6.48
N ALA A 166 4.02 0.07 5.52
CA ALA A 166 3.77 1.21 4.67
C ALA A 166 4.55 1.11 3.35
N VAL A 167 4.09 1.86 2.35
CA VAL A 167 4.83 2.17 1.12
C VAL A 167 4.90 3.68 0.97
N VAL A 168 6.07 4.18 0.65
CA VAL A 168 6.33 5.58 0.34
C VAL A 168 6.87 5.63 -1.08
N TRP A 169 6.22 6.37 -1.98
CA TRP A 169 6.64 6.47 -3.36
C TRP A 169 6.90 7.92 -3.80
N GLY A 170 7.79 8.09 -4.77
CA GLY A 170 8.26 9.41 -5.23
C GLY A 170 7.37 10.04 -6.30
N ALA A 171 7.45 9.55 -7.53
CA ALA A 171 6.70 10.09 -8.67
C ALA A 171 5.44 9.26 -8.98
N PRO A 172 4.34 9.88 -9.44
CA PRO A 172 3.14 9.15 -9.86
C PRO A 172 3.38 8.40 -11.18
N ASN A 173 2.76 7.23 -11.33
CA ASN A 173 2.83 6.40 -12.53
C ASN A 173 1.54 6.52 -13.34
N LYS A 174 1.52 7.47 -14.27
CA LYS A 174 0.31 7.82 -15.05
C LYS A 174 -0.22 6.72 -15.97
N LEU A 175 0.60 5.71 -16.29
CA LEU A 175 0.19 4.65 -17.20
C LEU A 175 -0.43 3.46 -16.46
N ILE A 176 0.23 3.01 -15.39
CA ILE A 176 -0.12 1.76 -14.70
C ILE A 176 0.06 1.87 -13.18
N GLY A 177 -0.08 3.06 -12.59
CA GLY A 177 0.00 3.24 -11.14
C GLY A 177 -1.20 2.65 -10.40
N ALA A 178 -0.94 1.91 -9.33
CA ALA A 178 -1.95 1.17 -8.57
C ALA A 178 -2.29 1.78 -7.19
N ASP A 179 -1.91 3.03 -6.96
CA ASP A 179 -2.25 3.81 -5.76
C ASP A 179 -3.05 5.09 -6.10
N GLY A 180 -3.84 5.03 -7.17
CA GLY A 180 -4.75 6.11 -7.57
C GLY A 180 -4.44 6.76 -8.92
N SER A 181 -3.29 6.50 -9.55
CA SER A 181 -3.04 7.04 -10.91
C SER A 181 -3.85 6.34 -12.00
N TRP A 182 -3.89 5.01 -12.00
CA TRP A 182 -4.67 4.22 -12.96
C TRP A 182 -5.74 3.37 -12.26
N ILE A 183 -5.36 2.73 -11.16
CA ILE A 183 -6.26 1.96 -10.29
C ILE A 183 -5.86 2.24 -8.83
N SER A 184 -6.79 2.07 -7.88
CA SER A 184 -6.47 2.09 -6.45
C SER A 184 -6.60 0.68 -5.88
N LEU A 185 -5.47 -0.02 -5.69
CA LEU A 185 -5.42 -1.34 -5.06
C LEU A 185 -5.12 -1.26 -3.56
N MET A 186 -4.33 -0.28 -3.14
CA MET A 186 -3.94 -0.13 -1.74
C MET A 186 -5.02 0.58 -0.92
N GLY A 187 -6.02 1.17 -1.61
CA GLY A 187 -7.26 1.71 -1.06
C GLY A 187 -7.04 2.91 -0.15
N ASP A 188 -8.13 3.59 0.21
CA ASP A 188 -8.06 4.80 1.06
C ASP A 188 -8.23 4.47 2.55
N GLY A 189 -8.20 3.16 2.89
CA GLY A 189 -8.60 2.66 4.20
C GLY A 189 -10.12 2.59 4.43
N GLY A 190 -10.95 2.87 3.40
CA GLY A 190 -12.40 2.69 3.41
C GLY A 190 -12.84 1.74 2.31
N GLY A 191 -13.58 0.68 2.64
CA GLY A 191 -14.21 -0.18 1.63
C GLY A 191 -15.42 0.52 1.00
N GLY A 192 -15.49 0.48 -0.34
CA GLY A 192 -16.61 0.93 -1.18
C GLY A 192 -16.66 2.46 -1.36
N GLU A 193 -16.89 3.03 -2.53
CA GLU A 193 -17.54 2.51 -3.73
C GLU A 193 -17.11 3.31 -4.95
N GLU A 194 -17.27 2.67 -6.10
CA GLU A 194 -16.79 2.99 -7.44
C GLU A 194 -17.23 4.37 -7.94
N ALA A 195 -16.28 5.11 -8.53
CA ALA A 195 -16.62 6.13 -9.51
C ALA A 195 -17.01 5.42 -10.82
N VAL A 196 -18.29 5.11 -10.97
CA VAL A 196 -18.87 4.88 -12.29
C VAL A 196 -19.29 6.24 -12.82
N ASP A 197 -18.52 6.73 -13.80
CA ASP A 197 -18.89 7.86 -14.64
C ASP A 197 -20.05 7.41 -15.54
N ASP A 198 -21.29 7.59 -15.07
CA ASP A 198 -22.45 7.61 -15.97
C ASP A 198 -22.54 9.02 -16.56
N ALA A 199 -21.92 9.16 -17.74
CA ALA A 199 -22.22 10.24 -18.66
C ALA A 199 -23.68 10.08 -19.12
N ASP A 200 -24.59 10.81 -18.47
CA ASP A 200 -25.94 11.06 -18.99
C ASP A 200 -25.89 12.30 -19.89
N ASP A 201 -25.73 12.05 -21.19
CA ASP A 201 -26.08 12.99 -22.25
C ASP A 201 -27.60 13.24 -22.20
N GLY A 202 -28.00 14.34 -21.58
CA GLY A 202 -29.38 14.79 -21.58
C GLY A 202 -29.76 15.46 -22.90
N ASP A 203 -30.82 14.93 -23.53
CA ASP A 203 -31.77 15.68 -24.38
C ASP A 203 -33.21 15.34 -23.91
#